data_AF-A0A6J4LAP6-F1
#
_entry.id   AF-A0A6J4LAP6-F1
#
_cell.length_a   1.000
_cell.length_b   1.000
_cell.length_c   1.000
_cell.angle_alpha   90.00
_cell.angle_beta   90.00
_cell.angle_gamma   90.00
#
_symmetry.space_group_name_H-M   'P 1'
#
loop_
_entity.id
_entity.type
_entity.pdbx_description
1 polymer ?
#
loop_
_entity_poly.entity_id
_entity_poly.type
_entity_poly.pdbx_seq_one_letter_code
_entity_poly.pdbx_strand_id
1 'polypeptide(L)' 'MLQQESIVRIADNSGAKKALVIRVLGGSKRRYA' A
#
# COMPACT_ATOMS: atom_id res chain seq x y z
N MET A 1 5.05 -3.38 7.89
CA MET A 1 5.94 -2.45 7.19
C MET A 1 5.65 -2.55 5.71
N LEU A 2 4.98 -1.55 5.14
CA LEU A 2 4.62 -1.47 3.73
C LEU A 2 5.48 -0.41 3.05
N GLN A 3 5.99 -0.74 1.87
CA GLN A 3 6.81 0.15 1.04
C GLN A 3 6.20 0.28 -0.36
N GLN A 4 6.75 1.19 -1.17
CA GLN A 4 6.43 1.21 -2.60
C GLN A 4 6.58 -0.18 -3.22
N GLU A 5 5.69 -0.49 -4.15
CA GLU A 5 5.61 -1.76 -4.89
C GLU A 5 5.24 -2.99 -4.05
N SER A 6 4.86 -2.81 -2.78
CA SER A 6 4.29 -3.89 -1.98
C SER A 6 2.90 -4.27 -2.51
N ILE A 7 2.65 -5.56 -2.70
CA ILE A 7 1.32 -6.09 -3.02
C ILE A 7 0.62 -6.51 -1.73
N VAL A 8 -0.57 -5.96 -1.48
CA VAL A 8 -1.40 -6.29 -0.31
C VAL A 8 -2.68 -7.01 -0.72
N ARG A 9 -3.22 -7.83 0.19
CA ARG A 9 -4.57 -8.39 0.05
C ARG A 9 -5.59 -7.39 0.62
N ILE A 10 -6.73 -7.28 -0.04
CA ILE A 10 -7.82 -6.43 0.42
C ILE A 10 -8.68 -7.22 1.41
N ALA A 11 -9.02 -6.60 2.53
CA ALA A 11 -9.76 -7.20 3.64
C ALA A 11 -11.15 -6.57 3.84
N ASP A 12 -11.61 -5.78 2.87
CA ASP A 12 -12.95 -5.19 2.86
C ASP A 12 -13.83 -5.84 1.77
N ASN A 13 -15.06 -5.36 1.66
CA ASN A 13 -16.07 -5.83 0.71
C ASN A 13 -16.12 -5.00 -0.59
N SER A 14 -15.04 -4.27 -0.94
CA SER A 14 -14.97 -3.46 -2.18
C SER A 14 -14.92 -4.29 -3.48
N GLY A 15 -14.72 -5.60 -3.39
CA GLY A 15 -14.59 -6.51 -4.53
C GLY A 15 -13.17 -6.60 -5.12
N ALA A 16 -12.24 -5.77 -4.66
CA ALA A 16 -10.83 -5.89 -5.00
C ALA A 16 -10.19 -7.09 -4.27
N LYS A 17 -9.24 -7.78 -4.93
CA LYS A 17 -8.54 -8.94 -4.34
C LYS A 17 -7.14 -8.58 -3.84
N LYS A 18 -6.43 -7.75 -4.60
CA LYS A 18 -5.07 -7.29 -4.32
C LYS A 18 -4.92 -5.83 -4.74
N ALA A 19 -4.00 -5.11 -4.11
CA ALA A 19 -3.59 -3.77 -4.50
C ALA A 19 -2.07 -3.61 -4.46
N LEU A 20 -1.56 -2.71 -5.28
CA LEU A 20 -0.15 -2.30 -5.31
C LEU A 20 0.00 -0.97 -4.56
N VAL A 21 0.96 -0.89 -3.64
CA VAL A 21 1.31 0.37 -2.97
C VAL A 21 2.15 1.23 -3.92
N ILE A 22 1.57 2.30 -4.47
CA ILE A 22 2.28 3.21 -5.39
C ILE A 22 3.14 4.27 -4.67
N ARG A 23 2.77 4.63 -3.43
CA ARG A 23 3.45 5.66 -2.64
C ARG A 23 3.10 5.52 -1.16
N VAL A 24 4.09 5.76 -0.30
CA VAL A 24 3.87 5.95 1.14
C VAL A 24 3.72 7.45 1.40
N LEU A 25 2.55 7.88 1.89
CA LEU A 25 2.25 9.29 2.13
C LEU A 25 2.84 9.78 3.47
N GLY A 26 3.08 11.09 3.61
CA GLY A 26 3.57 11.71 4.84
C GLY A 26 5.00 12.25 4.81
N GLY A 27 5.47 12.72 3.64
CA GLY A 27 6.75 13.42 3.48
C GLY A 27 7.68 12.79 2.44
N SER A 28 8.64 13.57 1.95
CA SER A 28 9.47 13.20 0.79
C SER A 28 10.44 12.04 1.01
N LYS A 29 10.76 11.69 2.27
CA LYS A 29 11.73 10.64 2.61
C LYS A 29 11.11 9.44 3.35
N ARG A 30 9.78 9.38 3.43
CA ARG A 30 9.11 8.30 4.17
C ARG A 30 9.18 7.00 3.37
N ARG A 31 9.87 6.00 3.92
CA ARG A 31 10.08 4.70 3.26
C ARG A 31 8.98 3.68 3.59
N TYR A 32 8.36 3.81 4.76
CA TYR A 32 7.50 2.77 5.30
C TYR A 32 6.22 3.30 5.95
N ALA A 33 5.17 2.50 5.83
CA ALA A 33 3.93 2.56 6.61
C ALA A 33 3.77 1.30 7.48
#